data_AF-A0A483ATR3-F1
#
_entry.id   AF-A0A483ATR3-F1
#
_cell.length_a   1.000
_cell.length_b   1.000
_cell.length_c   1.000
_cell.angle_alpha   90.00
_cell.angle_beta   90.00
_cell.angle_gamma   90.00
#
_symmetry.space_group_name_H-M   'P 1'
#
loop_
_entity.id
_entity.type
_entity.pdbx_description
1 polymer ?
#
loop_
_entity_poly.entity_id
_entity_poly.type
_entity_poly.pdbx_seq_one_letter_code
_entity_poly.pdbx_strand_id
1 'polypeptide(L)'
;MEEAKFNNLCSHYKDSFDIHLASIKQRDKLFYWLLIIMAVFTLQLSSTDIVVNVVNDYINKAVGIKLGKSADFIATLLWLLLLGFTTRYYQVVLEIERQYGYLVNP
;
A
#
# COMPACT_ATOMS: atom_id res chain seq x y z
N MET A 1 -44.87 2.83 2.88
CA MET A 1 -44.19 1.63 2.34
C MET A 1 -43.21 2.01 1.23
N GLU A 2 -43.55 2.97 0.36
CA GLU A 2 -42.62 3.55 -0.62
C GLU A 2 -41.47 4.36 0.01
N GLU A 3 -41.75 5.22 1.00
CA GLU A 3 -40.69 6.00 1.68
C GLU A 3 -39.62 5.13 2.34
N ALA A 4 -40.02 4.02 2.97
CA ALA A 4 -39.07 3.09 3.59
C ALA A 4 -38.17 2.41 2.55
N LYS A 5 -38.72 2.03 1.39
CA LYS A 5 -37.93 1.48 0.27
C LYS A 5 -37.01 2.53 -0.34
N PHE A 6 -37.49 3.76 -0.53
CA PHE A 6 -36.71 4.86 -1.05
C PHE A 6 -35.54 5.22 -0.12
N ASN A 7 -35.80 5.33 1.19
CA ASN A 7 -34.77 5.60 2.18
C ASN A 7 -33.72 4.48 2.25
N ASN A 8 -34.15 3.22 2.14
CA ASN A 8 -33.23 2.08 2.11
C ASN A 8 -32.32 2.11 0.86
N LEU A 9 -32.88 2.47 -0.30
CA LEU A 9 -32.11 2.60 -1.53
C LEU A 9 -31.10 3.76 -1.43
N CYS A 10 -31.52 4.92 -0.92
CA CYS A 10 -30.63 6.05 -0.67
C CYS A 10 -29.50 5.71 0.31
N SER A 11 -29.79 4.99 1.41
CA SER A 11 -28.73 4.53 2.33
C SER A 11 -27.77 3.57 1.65
N HIS A 12 -28.28 2.62 0.85
CA HIS A 12 -27.44 1.65 0.14
C HIS A 12 -26.49 2.34 -0.86
N TYR A 13 -26.98 3.33 -1.61
CA TYR A 13 -26.15 4.11 -2.52
C TYR A 13 -25.08 4.91 -1.78
N LYS A 14 -25.45 5.55 -0.67
CA LYS A 14 -24.50 6.30 0.16
C LYS A 14 -23.41 5.40 0.72
N ASP A 15 -23.79 4.26 1.29
CA ASP A 15 -22.85 3.31 1.88
C ASP A 15 -21.90 2.74 0.81
N SER A 16 -22.43 2.40 -0.37
CA SER A 16 -21.62 1.94 -1.50
C SER A 16 -20.61 3.00 -1.94
N PHE A 17 -21.06 4.26 -2.07
CA PHE A 17 -20.18 5.37 -2.41
C PHE A 17 -19.07 5.60 -1.37
N ASP A 18 -19.41 5.54 -0.08
CA ASP A 18 -18.44 5.72 1.00
C ASP A 18 -17.38 4.60 1.02
N ILE A 19 -17.79 3.35 0.76
CA ILE A 19 -16.88 2.20 0.59
C ILE A 19 -15.93 2.44 -0.58
N HIS A 20 -16.46 2.85 -1.73
CA HIS A 20 -15.65 3.15 -2.92
C HIS A 20 -14.63 4.26 -2.68
N LEU A 21 -15.06 5.34 -2.03
CA LEU A 21 -14.19 6.47 -1.71
C LEU A 21 -13.06 6.05 -0.75
N ALA A 22 -13.36 5.18 0.22
CA ALA A 22 -12.36 4.63 1.12
C ALA A 22 -11.32 3.77 0.37
N SER A 23 -11.76 2.90 -0.53
CA SER A 23 -10.88 2.08 -1.37
C SER A 23 -9.96 2.93 -2.26
N ILE A 24 -10.48 4.00 -2.87
CA ILE A 24 -9.68 4.93 -3.69
C ILE A 24 -8.61 5.64 -2.84
N LYS A 25 -8.99 6.14 -1.65
CA LYS A 25 -8.01 6.76 -0.72
C LYS A 25 -6.94 5.77 -0.27
N GLN A 26 -7.30 4.51 -0.06
CA GLN A 26 -6.35 3.45 0.28
C GLN A 26 -5.35 3.19 -0.86
N ARG A 27 -5.85 3.11 -2.10
CA ARG A 27 -5.00 2.98 -3.30
C ARG A 27 -4.01 4.12 -3.39
N ASP A 28 -4.47 5.37 -3.24
CA ASP A 28 -3.61 6.55 -3.36
C ASP A 28 -2.53 6.56 -2.27
N LYS A 29 -2.88 6.20 -1.03
CA LYS A 29 -1.90 6.03 0.05
C LYS A 29 -0.86 4.97 -0.28
N LEU A 30 -1.27 3.82 -0.82
CA LEU A 30 -0.35 2.76 -1.25
C LEU A 30 0.54 3.20 -2.41
N PHE A 31 0.01 4.01 -3.34
CA PHE A 31 0.80 4.58 -4.43
C PHE A 31 1.95 5.45 -3.91
N TYR A 32 1.69 6.36 -2.97
CA TYR A 32 2.75 7.18 -2.37
C TYR A 32 3.77 6.34 -1.58
N TRP A 33 3.33 5.29 -0.88
CA TRP A 33 4.26 4.34 -0.24
C TRP A 33 5.14 3.62 -1.26
N LEU A 34 4.56 3.17 -2.37
CA LEU A 34 5.32 2.54 -3.45
C LEU A 34 6.33 3.50 -4.09
N LEU A 35 6.00 4.78 -4.27
CA LEU A 35 6.95 5.78 -4.75
C LEU A 35 8.16 5.93 -3.81
N ILE A 36 7.92 5.97 -2.50
CA ILE A 36 9.00 6.03 -1.50
C ILE A 36 9.86 4.77 -1.57
N ILE A 37 9.23 3.57 -1.61
CA ILE A 37 9.95 2.30 -1.71
C ILE A 37 10.79 2.28 -2.99
N MET A 38 10.23 2.69 -4.13
CA MET A 38 10.94 2.76 -5.41
C MET A 38 12.13 3.72 -5.38
N ALA A 39 12.00 4.87 -4.71
CA ALA A 39 13.11 5.80 -4.53
C ALA A 39 14.25 5.17 -3.71
N VAL A 40 13.91 4.52 -2.59
CA VAL A 40 14.88 3.80 -1.75
C VAL A 40 15.50 2.64 -2.52
N PHE A 41 14.71 1.91 -3.31
CA PHE A 41 15.17 0.79 -4.11
C PHE A 41 16.17 1.24 -5.19
N THR A 42 15.88 2.36 -5.84
CA THR A 42 16.78 2.97 -6.82
C THR A 42 18.09 3.42 -6.15
N LEU A 43 18.00 4.01 -4.96
CA LEU A 43 19.18 4.39 -4.18
C LEU A 43 20.01 3.18 -3.74
N GLN A 44 19.37 2.07 -3.40
CA GLN A 44 20.04 0.80 -3.10
C GLN A 44 20.82 0.29 -4.32
N LEU A 45 20.24 0.40 -5.53
CA LEU A 45 20.91 -0.03 -6.76
C LEU A 45 22.10 0.88 -7.13
N SER A 46 22.02 2.19 -6.85
CA SER A 46 23.10 3.13 -7.18
C SER A 46 24.17 3.22 -6.09
N SER A 47 23.81 2.99 -4.83
CA SER A 47 24.64 3.30 -3.67
C SER A 47 24.31 2.42 -2.46
N THR A 48 24.52 1.12 -2.62
CA THR A 48 24.31 0.07 -1.59
C THR A 48 24.85 0.47 -0.22
N ASP A 49 26.09 0.99 -0.15
CA ASP A 49 26.73 1.32 1.14
C ASP A 49 25.96 2.37 1.94
N ILE A 50 25.37 3.37 1.26
CA ILE A 50 24.60 4.42 1.92
C ILE A 50 23.36 3.82 2.58
N VAL A 51 22.60 3.03 1.82
CA VAL A 51 21.36 2.42 2.31
C VAL A 51 21.66 1.42 3.43
N VAL A 52 22.69 0.59 3.28
CA VAL A 52 23.13 -0.36 4.32
C VAL A 52 23.49 0.35 5.62
N ASN A 53 24.26 1.45 5.54
CA ASN A 53 24.64 2.22 6.73
C ASN A 53 23.42 2.87 7.40
N VAL A 54 22.53 3.51 6.63
CA VAL A 54 21.32 4.15 7.17
C VAL A 54 20.39 3.14 7.85
N VAL A 55 20.17 1.99 7.22
CA VAL A 55 19.32 0.92 7.79
C VAL A 55 19.96 0.35 9.06
N ASN A 56 21.27 0.11 9.05
CA ASN A 56 21.99 -0.37 10.24
C ASN A 56 21.93 0.65 11.39
N ASP A 57 22.12 1.93 11.11
CA ASP A 57 22.02 3.00 12.10
C ASP A 57 20.61 3.12 12.69
N TYR A 58 19.59 2.99 11.84
CA TYR A 58 18.19 3.02 12.27
C TYR A 58 17.86 1.83 13.19
N ILE A 59 18.26 0.62 12.80
CA ILE A 59 17.99 -0.61 13.57
C ILE A 59 18.78 -0.62 14.88
N ASN A 60 20.04 -0.17 14.86
CA ASN A 60 20.84 -0.03 16.06
C ASN A 60 20.22 0.99 17.03
N LYS A 61 19.68 2.12 16.53
CA LYS A 61 18.94 3.08 17.37
C LYS A 61 17.63 2.52 17.92
N ALA A 62 16.91 1.73 17.14
CA ALA A 62 15.60 1.22 17.53
C ALA A 62 15.66 0.02 18.49
N VAL A 63 16.63 -0.88 18.31
CA VAL A 63 16.67 -2.19 18.98
C VAL A 63 18.02 -2.47 19.66
N GLY A 64 19.05 -1.63 19.46
CA GLY A 64 20.39 -1.83 20.02
C GLY A 64 21.18 -2.97 19.38
N ILE A 65 20.68 -3.54 18.28
CA ILE A 65 21.30 -4.66 17.56
C ILE A 65 22.09 -4.11 16.38
N LYS A 66 23.36 -4.52 16.28
CA LYS A 66 24.17 -4.32 15.07
C LYS A 66 23.92 -5.49 14.13
N LEU A 67 23.05 -5.29 13.16
CA LEU A 67 23.06 -6.16 11.99
C LEU A 67 24.44 -6.01 11.32
N GLY A 68 25.10 -7.13 11.03
CA GLY A 68 26.33 -7.11 10.26
C GLY A 68 26.12 -6.38 8.92
N LYS A 69 27.20 -5.97 8.25
CA LYS A 69 27.12 -5.33 6.92
C LYS A 69 26.70 -6.32 5.81
N SER A 70 25.61 -7.06 5.99
CA SER A 70 25.05 -7.94 4.96
C SER A 70 24.14 -7.15 4.04
N ALA A 71 24.73 -6.55 3.01
CA ALA A 71 23.99 -5.87 1.95
C ALA A 71 22.89 -6.76 1.34
N ASP A 72 23.16 -8.05 1.20
CA ASP A 72 22.21 -9.03 0.65
C ASP A 72 20.97 -9.21 1.53
N PHE A 73 21.12 -9.15 2.85
CA PHE A 73 19.99 -9.25 3.78
C PHE A 73 19.06 -8.03 3.63
N ILE A 74 19.64 -6.83 3.59
CA ILE A 74 18.89 -5.57 3.42
C ILE A 74 18.23 -5.52 2.03
N ALA A 75 18.95 -5.94 0.99
CA ALA A 75 18.39 -6.05 -0.35
C ALA A 75 17.21 -7.02 -0.40
N THR A 76 17.32 -8.19 0.24
CA THR A 76 16.23 -9.17 0.33
C THR A 76 15.01 -8.59 1.04
N LEU A 77 15.22 -7.86 2.14
CA LEU A 77 14.14 -7.20 2.88
C LEU A 77 13.43 -6.15 2.01
N LEU A 78 14.19 -5.34 1.27
CA LEU A 78 13.64 -4.35 0.34
C LEU A 78 12.84 -5.01 -0.79
N TRP A 79 13.31 -6.13 -1.33
CA TRP A 79 12.57 -6.92 -2.31
C TRP A 79 11.24 -7.45 -1.76
N LEU A 80 11.23 -7.98 -0.54
CA LEU A 80 10.01 -8.45 0.13
C LEU A 80 9.03 -7.30 0.40
N LEU A 81 9.53 -6.13 0.82
CA LEU A 81 8.73 -4.93 0.98
C LEU A 81 8.09 -4.51 -0.33
N LEU A 82 8.87 -4.43 -1.41
CA LEU A 82 8.38 -4.07 -2.74
C LEU A 82 7.31 -5.05 -3.21
N LEU A 83 7.56 -6.37 -3.09
CA LEU A 83 6.60 -7.40 -3.46
C LEU A 83 5.29 -7.28 -2.68
N GLY A 84 5.37 -7.11 -1.35
CA GLY A 84 4.19 -7.01 -0.48
C GLY A 84 3.34 -5.79 -0.79
N PHE A 85 3.96 -4.61 -0.91
CA PHE A 85 3.25 -3.38 -1.23
C PHE A 85 2.65 -3.40 -2.64
N THR A 86 3.39 -3.92 -3.62
CA THR A 86 2.91 -4.03 -5.00
C THR A 86 1.71 -4.98 -5.08
N THR A 87 1.81 -6.14 -4.44
CA THR A 87 0.70 -7.11 -4.37
C THR A 87 -0.53 -6.47 -3.71
N ARG A 88 -0.34 -5.76 -2.58
CA ARG A 88 -1.44 -5.10 -1.88
C ARG A 88 -2.07 -3.99 -2.73
N TYR A 89 -1.26 -3.23 -3.46
CA TYR A 89 -1.76 -2.20 -4.39
C TYR A 89 -2.65 -2.81 -5.46
N TYR A 90 -2.21 -3.89 -6.12
CA TYR A 90 -3.02 -4.57 -7.14
C TYR A 90 -4.30 -5.19 -6.56
N GLN A 91 -4.27 -5.73 -5.34
CA GLN A 91 -5.49 -6.22 -4.68
C GLN A 91 -6.53 -5.10 -4.53
N VAL A 92 -6.12 -3.90 -4.11
CA VAL A 92 -7.03 -2.75 -3.94
C VAL A 92 -7.53 -2.25 -5.29
N VAL A 93 -6.69 -2.22 -6.32
CA VAL A 93 -7.13 -1.84 -7.69
C VAL A 93 -8.20 -2.81 -8.21
N LEU A 94 -7.97 -4.12 -8.09
CA LEU A 94 -8.93 -5.14 -8.51
C LEU A 94 -10.23 -5.09 -7.69
N GLU A 95 -10.15 -4.77 -6.40
CA GLU A 95 -11.32 -4.56 -5.56
C GLU A 95 -12.16 -3.38 -6.05
N ILE A 96 -11.53 -2.24 -6.34
CA ILE A 96 -12.20 -1.07 -6.91
C ILE A 96 -12.88 -1.41 -8.24
N GLU A 97 -12.17 -2.08 -9.16
CA GLU A 97 -12.72 -2.49 -10.46
C GLU A 97 -13.94 -3.40 -10.34
N ARG A 98 -13.90 -4.36 -9.42
CA ARG A 98 -15.05 -5.24 -9.15
C ARG A 98 -16.24 -4.48 -8.60
N GLN A 99 -16.02 -3.54 -7.69
CA GLN A 99 -17.08 -2.75 -7.10
C GLN A 99 -17.74 -1.82 -8.15
N TYR A 100 -17.00 -1.32 -9.15
CA TYR A 100 -17.59 -0.54 -10.26
C TYR A 100 -18.62 -1.35 -11.07
N GLY A 101 -18.43 -2.67 -11.20
CA GLY A 101 -19.41 -3.54 -11.86
C GLY A 101 -20.78 -3.51 -11.18
N TYR A 102 -20.81 -3.43 -9.84
CA TYR A 102 -22.05 -3.35 -9.05
C TYR A 102 -22.76 -1.99 -9.15
N LEU A 103 -22.03 -0.91 -9.43
CA LEU A 103 -22.64 0.42 -9.64
C LEU A 103 -23.29 0.56 -11.02
N VAL A 104 -22.83 -0.20 -12.01
CA VAL A 104 -23.31 -0.13 -13.41
C VAL A 104 -24.42 -1.14 -13.69
N ASN A 105 -24.40 -2.30 -13.04
CA ASN A 105 -25.49 -3.29 -13.05
C ASN A 105 -25.88 -3.61 -11.60
N PRO A 106 -26.83 -2.87 -11.00
CA PRO A 106 -27.33 -3.15 -9.65
C PRO A 106 -28.11 -4.47 -9.55
#